data_AF-A0AAD7FCG2-F1
#
_entry.id   AF-A0AAD7FCG2-F1
#
_cell.length_a   1.000
_cell.length_b   1.000
_cell.length_c   1.000
_cell.angle_alpha   90.00
_cell.angle_beta   90.00
_cell.angle_gamma   90.00
#
_symmetry.space_group_name_H-M   'P 1'
#
loop_
_entity.id
_entity.type
_entity.pdbx_description
1 polymer ?
#
loop_
_entity_poly.entity_id
_entity_poly.type
_entity_poly.pdbx_seq_one_letter_code
_entity_poly.pdbx_strand_id
1 'polypeptide(L)' 'MDDRDGPKFADDFYAHLFKGASSDAGTADLEKAAEALHLAVTNLRREPGISFSRWVPFVHYGI' A
#
# COMPACT_ATOMS: atom_id res chain seq x y z
N MET A 1 -6.64 -11.02 -14.52
CA MET A 1 -6.30 -10.12 -13.41
C MET A 1 -6.68 -10.89 -12.16
N ASP A 2 -5.70 -11.26 -11.35
CA ASP A 2 -5.90 -12.11 -10.18
C ASP A 2 -5.67 -11.24 -8.95
N ASP A 3 -6.63 -11.23 -8.01
CA ASP A 3 -6.63 -10.30 -6.87
C ASP A 3 -5.93 -10.87 -5.63
N ARG A 4 -5.16 -11.95 -5.79
CA ARG A 4 -4.45 -12.59 -4.67
C ARG A 4 -3.51 -11.66 -3.92
N ASP A 5 -3.02 -10.63 -4.61
CA ASP A 5 -2.12 -9.62 -4.02
C ASP A 5 -2.89 -8.54 -3.27
N GLY A 6 -4.17 -8.31 -3.62
CA GLY A 6 -5.00 -7.23 -3.10
C GLY A 6 -5.10 -7.20 -1.57
N PRO A 7 -5.50 -8.30 -0.90
CA PRO A 7 -5.62 -8.32 0.56
C PRO A 7 -4.31 -7.98 1.29
N LYS A 8 -3.20 -8.61 0.88
CA LYS A 8 -1.88 -8.35 1.50
C LYS A 8 -1.39 -6.93 1.22
N PHE A 9 -1.57 -6.46 -0.01
CA PHE A 9 -1.19 -5.11 -0.40
C PHE A 9 -1.98 -4.06 0.38
N ALA A 10 -3.29 -4.26 0.55
CA ALA A 10 -4.16 -3.37 1.32
C ALA A 10 -3.75 -3.33 2.80
N ASP A 11 -3.43 -4.48 3.41
CA ASP A 11 -2.93 -4.55 4.78
C ASP A 11 -1.65 -3.73 4.95
N ASP A 12 -0.65 -3.92 4.07
CA ASP A 12 0.61 -3.16 4.11
C ASP A 12 0.36 -1.65 3.90
N PHE A 13 -0.46 -1.30 2.91
CA PHE A 13 -0.76 0.10 2.59
C PHE A 13 -1.46 0.80 3.76
N TYR A 14 -2.54 0.23 4.29
CA TYR A 14 -3.28 0.85 5.39
C TYR A 14 -2.50 0.83 6.71
N ALA A 15 -1.67 -0.18 6.96
CA ALA A 15 -0.77 -0.19 8.11
C ALA A 15 0.21 1.00 8.07
N HIS A 16 0.71 1.37 6.89
CA HIS A 16 1.55 2.55 6.72
C HIS A 16 0.76 3.86 6.78
N LEU A 17 -0.40 3.92 6.11
CA LEU A 17 -1.23 5.14 6.05
C LEU A 17 -1.76 5.57 7.42
N PHE A 18 -2.10 4.61 8.28
CA PHE A 18 -2.58 4.87 9.64
C PHE A 18 -1.49 4.78 10.71
N LYS A 19 -0.21 4.66 10.30
CA LYS A 19 0.90 4.55 11.24
C LYS A 19 1.00 5.82 12.08
N GLY A 20 0.71 5.69 13.38
CA GLY A 20 0.75 6.81 14.34
C GLY A 20 -0.58 7.57 14.49
N ALA A 21 -1.66 7.10 13.86
CA ALA A 21 -2.99 7.62 14.15
C ALA A 21 -3.40 7.24 15.58
N SER A 22 -3.76 8.25 16.39
CA SER A 22 -4.34 8.04 17.73
C SER A 22 -5.72 7.40 17.59
N SER A 23 -6.03 6.46 18.49
CA SER A 23 -7.29 5.70 18.55
C SER A 23 -8.56 6.56 18.53
N ASP A 24 -8.44 7.84 18.89
CA ASP A 24 -9.56 8.73 19.19
C ASP A 24 -10.05 9.52 17.98
N ALA A 25 -9.26 9.56 16.89
CA ALA A 25 -9.63 10.17 15.61
C ALA A 25 -8.76 9.58 14.51
N GLY A 26 -9.04 8.33 14.13
CA GLY A 26 -8.34 7.55 13.09
C GLY A 26 -8.35 8.22 11.72
N THR A 27 -7.60 9.30 11.59
CA THR A 27 -7.50 10.11 10.38
C THR A 27 -6.27 9.61 9.63
N ALA A 28 -6.48 9.11 8.42
CA ALA A 28 -5.40 8.76 7.53
C ALA A 28 -4.52 10.00 7.30
N ASP A 29 -3.20 9.83 7.40
CA ASP A 29 -2.27 10.87 6.99
C ASP A 29 -2.16 10.85 5.46
N LEU A 30 -3.04 11.60 4.79
CA LEU A 30 -3.12 11.59 3.33
C LEU A 30 -1.83 12.11 2.68
N GLU A 31 -1.05 12.95 3.37
CA GLU A 31 0.28 13.38 2.91
C GLU A 31 1.24 12.19 2.78
N LYS A 32 1.00 11.11 3.52
CA LYS A 32 1.76 9.86 3.45
C LYS A 32 1.17 8.82 2.51
N ALA A 33 0.10 9.10 1.78
CA ALA A 33 -0.50 8.12 0.87
C ALA A 33 0.49 7.66 -0.23
N ALA A 34 1.29 8.58 -0.77
CA ALA A 34 2.33 8.24 -1.73
C ALA A 34 3.45 7.39 -1.11
N GLU A 35 3.86 7.69 0.12
CA GLU A 35 4.85 6.90 0.87
C GLU A 35 4.32 5.49 1.18
N ALA A 36 3.09 5.39 1.68
CA ALA A 36 2.43 4.13 1.98
C ALA A 36 2.31 3.25 0.72
N LEU A 37 1.94 3.83 -0.42
CA LEU A 37 1.93 3.13 -1.71
C LEU A 37 3.33 2.62 -2.08
N HIS A 38 4.35 3.49 -1.99
CA HIS A 38 5.72 3.13 -2.34
C HIS A 38 6.23 1.94 -1.51
N LEU A 39 5.93 1.93 -0.21
CA LEU A 39 6.32 0.86 0.71
C LEU A 39 5.57 -0.45 0.38
N ALA A 40 4.25 -0.41 0.18
CA ALA A 40 3.45 -1.58 -0.17
C ALA A 40 3.90 -2.21 -1.51
N VAL A 41 4.14 -1.39 -2.54
CA VAL A 41 4.69 -1.86 -3.84
C VAL A 41 6.08 -2.47 -3.68
N THR A 42 6.93 -1.86 -2.84
CA THR A 42 8.29 -2.38 -2.59
C THR A 42 8.25 -3.74 -1.89
N ASN A 43 7.35 -3.91 -0.93
CA ASN A 43 7.15 -5.18 -0.24
C ASN A 43 6.67 -6.28 -1.20
N LEU A 44 5.64 -5.99 -1.99
CA LEU A 44 5.12 -6.92 -2.99
C LEU A 44 6.20 -7.30 -4.02
N ARG A 45 6.98 -6.34 -4.52
CA ARG A 45 8.06 -6.59 -5.48
C ARG A 45 9.17 -7.49 -4.94
N ARG A 46 9.39 -7.52 -3.62
CA ARG A 46 10.43 -8.36 -2.99
C ARG A 46 10.01 -9.82 -2.83
N GLU A 47 8.73 -10.13 -3.03
CA GLU A 47 8.25 -11.50 -2.90
C GLU A 47 8.75 -12.39 -4.06
N PRO A 48 9.13 -13.65 -3.77
CA PRO A 48 9.56 -14.59 -4.79
C PRO A 48 8.50 -14.79 -5.88
N GLY A 49 8.89 -14.64 -7.15
CA GLY A 49 8.02 -14.94 -8.30
C GLY A 49 6.96 -13.88 -8.62
N ILE A 50 7.05 -12.68 -8.04
CA ILE A 50 6.18 -11.56 -8.44
C ILE A 50 6.69 -10.94 -9.75
N SER A 51 5.86 -10.99 -10.79
CA SER A 51 6.12 -10.32 -12.06
C SER A 51 5.79 -8.82 -12.03
N PHE A 52 6.38 -8.05 -12.95
CA PHE A 52 6.08 -6.62 -13.15
C PHE A 52 4.57 -6.33 -13.22
N SER A 53 3.84 -7.13 -13.99
CA SER A 53 2.39 -7.00 -14.19
C SER A 53 1.54 -7.11 -12.92
N ARG A 54 2.07 -7.69 -11.84
CA ARG A 54 1.33 -7.89 -10.58
C ARG A 54 1.36 -6.69 -9.64
N TRP A 55 2.37 -5.82 -9.75
CA TRP A 55 2.49 -4.65 -8.86
C TRP A 55 2.35 -3.30 -9.56
N VAL A 56 2.57 -3.23 -10.87
CA VAL A 56 2.45 -1.99 -11.66
C VAL A 56 1.06 -1.33 -11.60
N PRO A 57 -0.06 -2.07 -11.52
CA PRO A 57 -1.38 -1.44 -11.45
C PRO A 57 -1.63 -0.62 -10.17
N PHE A 58 -0.83 -0.81 -9.11
CA PHE A 58 -0.97 -0.03 -7.88
C PHE A 58 -0.36 1.35 -8.06
N VAL A 59 -1.22 2.35 -8.28
CA VAL A 59 -0.86 3.74 -8.55
C VAL A 59 -1.61 4.69 -7.63
N HIS A 60 -0.97 5.80 -7.27
CA HIS A 60 -1.58 6.87 -6.49
C HIS A 60 -1.85 8.05 -7.43
N TYR A 61 -3.10 8.53 -7.43
CA TYR A 61 -3.52 9.75 -8.08
C TYR A 61 -4.03 10.71 -7.00
N GLY A 62 -3.30 11.78 -6.73
CA GLY A 62 -3.60 12.70 -5.64
C GLY A 62 -2.51 13.73 -5.42
N ILE A 63 -2.76 14.61 -4.45
CA ILE A 63 -1.83 15.63 -3.93
C ILE A 63 -1.54 15.26 -2.48
#